data_AF-A0A9P8F8D4-F1
#
_entry.id   AF-A0A9P8F8D4-F1
#
_cell.length_a   1.000
_cell.length_b   1.000
_cell.length_c   1.000
_cell.angle_alpha   90.00
_cell.angle_beta   90.00
_cell.angle_gamma   90.00
#
_symmetry.space_group_name_H-M   'P 1'
#
loop_
_entity.id
_entity.type
_entity.pdbx_description
1 polymer ?
#
loop_
_entity_poly.entity_id
_entity_poly.type
_entity_poly.pdbx_seq_one_letter_code
_entity_poly.pdbx_strand_id
1 'polypeptide(L)'
;MAIKPLQIRVSIDRGGTFTDVHAAIPGREDIILKLLSVDPANYQDAPTEGIRRILELATGQPHPRGQLLDLFHIESIRMGTTVATNALLERKGARSALLITKGFKDLLLIGNQSRPNIFDLSAAKPDVLYEHVIEVDERVTMEDYTENPNPEMVSSDVTDPDIVEAVTGERIRVLQRPNPEAILKTLESLWEQGYRSISIVLLHSYAYPAHENLVGNLAVSMGFSVSLSSALQPMIKAVPRGMSATADAYLTPVIKQYISSISENFRGGLGAQNTRCEFMQSDGGLVDFRRFGGLKGILSGPAGGVVGYAQTSWDDDERRPIIGFDMGGTSTDVSRYAGVYEHVFETTTAGVSIQSPQLDINTVAAGGGSILTWKNGLFHVGPESASAHPGPACYRKGGPLTVTDANLFLGRLLPDYFPKIFGPKEDQPLDRDITAQKFLTLTEEINQQQRQDGAVTFSPEEVALGFLNVANEGMARPIRGLTEARGHDTAAHHLACFGGAGGQHA
;
A
#
# COMPACT_ATOMS: atom_id res chain seq x y z
N MET A 1 5.83 42.22 -18.47
CA MET A 1 4.57 41.44 -18.50
C MET A 1 4.75 40.33 -17.47
N ALA A 2 3.87 40.20 -16.48
CA ALA A 2 3.97 39.11 -15.52
C ALA A 2 3.73 37.77 -16.24
N ILE A 3 4.64 36.81 -16.06
CA ILE A 3 4.48 35.46 -16.61
C ILE A 3 3.24 34.85 -15.95
N LYS A 4 2.31 34.31 -16.74
CA LYS A 4 1.15 33.60 -16.21
C LYS A 4 1.50 32.13 -15.95
N PRO A 5 0.98 31.50 -14.87
CA PRO A 5 1.19 30.09 -14.61
C PRO A 5 0.53 29.24 -15.70
N LEU A 6 1.11 28.07 -15.98
CA LEU A 6 0.62 27.16 -17.03
C LEU A 6 -0.57 26.29 -16.56
N GLN A 7 -0.85 26.27 -15.25
CA GLN A 7 -1.92 25.47 -14.64
C GLN A 7 -1.79 23.97 -14.95
N ILE A 8 -0.58 23.45 -14.78
CA ILE A 8 -0.27 22.04 -15.04
C ILE A 8 -0.90 21.19 -13.92
N ARG A 9 -1.68 20.17 -14.28
CA ARG A 9 -2.18 19.16 -13.34
C ARG A 9 -1.42 17.87 -13.53
N VAL A 10 -0.70 17.44 -12.50
CA VAL A 10 0.15 16.24 -12.52
C VAL A 10 -0.52 15.13 -11.72
N SER A 11 -0.59 13.94 -12.30
CA SER A 11 -1.00 12.70 -11.65
C SER A 11 0.15 11.70 -11.72
N ILE A 12 0.52 11.12 -10.58
CA ILE A 12 1.67 10.21 -10.47
C ILE A 12 1.19 8.93 -9.81
N ASP A 13 1.50 7.79 -10.41
CA ASP A 13 1.41 6.50 -9.75
C ASP A 13 2.80 5.91 -9.57
N ARG A 14 3.23 5.79 -8.32
CA ARG A 14 4.52 5.20 -7.96
C ARG A 14 4.34 3.72 -7.59
N GLY A 15 4.48 2.86 -8.60
CA GLY A 15 4.57 1.41 -8.43
C GLY A 15 5.96 0.93 -7.98
N GLY A 16 6.11 -0.39 -7.82
CA GLY A 16 7.38 -1.02 -7.41
C GLY A 16 8.48 -0.99 -8.50
N THR A 17 8.08 -1.08 -9.77
CA THR A 17 9.03 -1.13 -10.91
C THR A 17 9.07 0.19 -11.68
N PHE A 18 7.92 0.74 -12.04
CA PHE A 18 7.82 1.99 -12.78
C PHE A 18 6.99 3.03 -12.02
N THR A 19 7.34 4.28 -12.24
CA THR A 19 6.54 5.45 -11.88
C THR A 19 5.93 6.00 -13.15
N ASP A 20 4.61 6.00 -13.19
CA ASP A 20 3.81 6.53 -14.28
C ASP A 20 3.41 7.97 -13.95
N VAL A 21 3.65 8.87 -14.90
CA VAL A 21 3.44 10.29 -14.71
C VAL A 21 2.61 10.82 -15.87
N HIS A 22 1.46 11.39 -15.55
CA HIS A 22 0.58 12.08 -16.49
C HIS A 22 0.53 13.56 -16.12
N ALA A 23 0.66 14.44 -17.09
CA ALA A 23 0.45 15.86 -16.91
C ALA A 23 -0.47 16.43 -17.99
N ALA A 24 -1.56 17.04 -17.53
CA ALA A 24 -2.50 17.77 -18.35
C ALA A 24 -2.23 19.28 -18.26
N ILE A 25 -2.15 19.94 -19.42
CA ILE A 25 -1.96 21.38 -19.52
C ILE A 25 -3.12 21.94 -20.36
N PRO A 26 -3.89 22.92 -19.85
CA PRO A 26 -5.02 23.48 -20.60
C PRO A 26 -4.64 23.94 -22.01
N GLY A 27 -5.33 23.39 -23.03
CA GLY A 27 -5.12 23.74 -24.43
C GLY A 27 -3.85 23.13 -25.07
N ARG A 28 -3.21 22.14 -24.43
CA ARG A 28 -2.09 21.38 -25.00
C ARG A 28 -2.37 19.88 -24.90
N GLU A 29 -1.60 19.10 -25.64
CA GLU A 29 -1.58 17.64 -25.49
C GLU A 29 -1.03 17.23 -24.13
N ASP A 30 -1.49 16.09 -23.65
CA ASP A 30 -1.03 15.50 -22.40
C ASP A 30 0.42 15.02 -22.51
N ILE A 31 1.18 15.20 -21.44
CA ILE A 31 2.54 14.69 -21.33
C ILE A 31 2.48 13.41 -20.50
N ILE A 32 2.94 12.30 -21.07
CA ILE A 32 3.01 11.00 -20.41
C ILE A 32 4.47 10.59 -20.31
N LEU A 33 4.94 10.32 -19.09
CA LEU A 33 6.30 9.85 -18.82
C LEU A 33 6.25 8.55 -18.03
N LYS A 34 7.21 7.66 -18.32
CA LYS A 34 7.44 6.44 -17.56
C LYS A 34 8.89 6.41 -17.10
N LEU A 35 9.09 6.25 -15.80
CA LEU A 35 10.40 6.27 -15.14
C LEU A 35 10.57 4.98 -14.35
N LEU A 36 11.80 4.53 -14.13
CA LEU A 36 12.05 3.47 -13.15
C LEU A 36 11.77 4.03 -11.75
N SER A 37 11.04 3.30 -10.91
CA SER A 37 10.71 3.77 -9.56
C SER A 37 11.94 3.91 -8.65
N VAL A 38 12.99 3.15 -8.96
CA VAL A 38 14.28 3.19 -8.27
C VAL A 38 15.40 3.18 -9.32
N ASP A 39 16.13 4.28 -9.43
CA ASP A 39 17.31 4.38 -10.28
C ASP A 39 18.41 5.28 -9.67
N PRO A 40 19.13 4.78 -8.65
CA PRO A 40 20.04 5.59 -7.84
C PRO A 40 21.22 6.17 -8.64
N ALA A 41 21.52 5.63 -9.83
CA ALA A 41 22.56 6.16 -10.71
C ALA A 41 22.13 7.48 -11.39
N ASN A 42 20.83 7.73 -11.51
CA ASN A 42 20.28 8.79 -12.36
C ASN A 42 19.50 9.86 -11.58
N TYR A 43 18.70 9.45 -10.59
CA TYR A 43 17.90 10.35 -9.76
C TYR A 43 17.61 9.74 -8.38
N GLN A 44 17.35 10.60 -7.40
CA GLN A 44 17.02 10.17 -6.04
C GLN A 44 15.58 9.69 -5.91
N ASP A 45 14.65 10.37 -6.57
CA ASP A 45 13.20 10.12 -6.47
C ASP A 45 12.52 10.28 -7.83
N ALA A 46 11.79 9.25 -8.25
CA ALA A 46 11.14 9.20 -9.56
C ALA A 46 9.98 10.21 -9.72
N PRO A 47 9.06 10.39 -8.74
CA PRO A 47 8.06 11.46 -8.79
C PRO A 47 8.64 12.85 -9.03
N THR A 48 9.69 13.21 -8.27
CA THR A 48 10.37 14.50 -8.41
C THR A 48 11.01 14.65 -9.79
N GLU A 49 11.70 13.61 -10.27
CA GLU A 49 12.27 13.60 -11.62
C GLU A 49 11.20 13.72 -12.71
N GLY A 50 10.03 13.10 -12.51
CA GLY A 50 8.87 13.22 -13.39
C GLY A 50 8.37 14.66 -13.49
N ILE A 51 8.17 15.32 -12.34
CA ILE A 51 7.76 16.74 -12.30
C ILE A 51 8.82 17.63 -12.95
N ARG A 52 10.12 17.38 -12.70
CA ARG A 52 11.21 18.11 -13.36
C ARG A 52 11.13 18.02 -14.88
N ARG A 53 10.97 16.80 -15.43
CA ARG A 53 10.83 16.58 -16.88
C ARG A 53 9.59 17.25 -17.45
N ILE A 54 8.46 17.22 -16.73
CA ILE A 54 7.24 17.94 -17.14
C ILE A 54 7.49 19.44 -17.21
N LEU A 55 8.11 20.03 -16.18
CA LEU A 55 8.39 21.46 -16.16
C LEU A 55 9.31 21.86 -17.33
N GLU A 56 10.34 21.07 -17.60
CA GLU A 56 11.25 21.29 -18.74
C GLU A 56 10.52 21.24 -20.08
N LEU A 57 9.69 20.21 -20.31
CA LEU A 57 8.88 20.07 -21.53
C LEU A 57 7.82 21.18 -21.66
N ALA A 58 7.16 21.55 -20.58
CA ALA A 58 6.05 22.50 -20.58
C ALA A 58 6.52 23.96 -20.76
N THR A 59 7.66 24.31 -20.16
CA THR A 59 8.22 25.68 -20.18
C THR A 59 9.24 25.88 -21.30
N GLY A 60 9.81 24.81 -21.85
CA GLY A 60 10.94 24.86 -22.77
C GLY A 60 12.24 25.38 -22.13
N GLN A 61 12.29 25.44 -20.79
CA GLN A 61 13.45 25.91 -20.03
C GLN A 61 14.18 24.72 -19.38
N PRO A 62 15.52 24.73 -19.34
CA PRO A 62 16.26 23.67 -18.69
C PRO A 62 16.00 23.65 -17.19
N HIS A 63 15.75 22.46 -16.64
CA HIS A 63 15.61 22.24 -15.20
C HIS A 63 16.66 21.22 -14.76
N PRO A 64 17.89 21.65 -14.39
CA PRO A 64 18.98 20.74 -14.05
C PRO A 64 18.66 19.85 -12.84
N ARG A 65 19.14 18.60 -12.87
CA ARG A 65 19.01 17.66 -11.73
C ARG A 65 19.67 18.22 -10.47
N GLY A 66 19.10 17.89 -9.31
CA GLY A 66 19.63 18.30 -8.00
C GLY A 66 19.35 19.76 -7.61
N GLN A 67 18.62 20.52 -8.44
CA GLN A 67 18.16 21.86 -8.07
C GLN A 67 16.73 21.83 -7.55
N LEU A 68 16.43 22.73 -6.61
CA LEU A 68 15.07 22.91 -6.10
C LEU A 68 14.12 23.38 -7.20
N LEU A 69 13.04 22.64 -7.38
CA LEU A 69 11.99 22.94 -8.35
C LEU A 69 11.04 24.01 -7.81
N ASP A 70 10.48 24.81 -8.72
CA ASP A 70 9.44 25.78 -8.40
C ASP A 70 8.08 25.24 -8.86
N LEU A 71 7.06 25.35 -8.00
CA LEU A 71 5.70 24.90 -8.26
C LEU A 71 4.81 25.96 -8.93
N PHE A 72 5.36 27.13 -9.29
CA PHE A 72 4.62 28.23 -9.91
C PHE A 72 3.70 27.84 -11.06
N HIS A 73 4.14 26.91 -11.92
CA HIS A 73 3.35 26.45 -13.07
C HIS A 73 2.37 25.31 -12.75
N ILE A 74 2.44 24.71 -11.56
CA ILE A 74 1.72 23.50 -11.17
C ILE A 74 0.47 23.86 -10.35
N GLU A 75 -0.71 23.53 -10.88
CA GLU A 75 -2.00 23.70 -10.20
C GLU A 75 -2.20 22.63 -9.12
N SER A 76 -1.93 21.37 -9.46
CA SER A 76 -2.11 20.24 -8.55
C SER A 76 -1.17 19.08 -8.85
N ILE A 77 -0.81 18.36 -7.79
CA ILE A 77 -0.09 17.09 -7.83
C ILE A 77 -0.96 16.06 -7.11
N ARG A 78 -1.32 14.99 -7.80
CA ARG A 78 -2.06 13.84 -7.24
C ARG A 78 -1.16 12.61 -7.28
N MET A 79 -1.06 11.87 -6.18
CA MET A 79 -0.13 10.75 -6.07
C MET A 79 -0.76 9.48 -5.51
N GLY A 80 -0.62 8.38 -6.23
CA GLY A 80 -0.72 7.01 -5.70
C GLY A 80 0.66 6.50 -5.29
N THR A 81 0.74 5.76 -4.18
CA THR A 81 2.03 5.23 -3.71
C THR A 81 1.88 3.88 -3.03
N THR A 82 2.85 3.00 -3.25
CA THR A 82 2.92 1.67 -2.64
C THR A 82 3.82 1.62 -1.39
N VAL A 83 4.32 2.78 -0.93
CA VAL A 83 5.27 2.87 0.20
C VAL A 83 4.74 2.24 1.49
N ALA A 84 3.47 2.49 1.85
CA ALA A 84 2.87 1.92 3.07
C ALA A 84 2.78 0.39 2.99
N THR A 85 2.24 -0.13 1.88
CA THR A 85 2.08 -1.57 1.66
C THR A 85 3.44 -2.28 1.66
N ASN A 86 4.44 -1.74 0.97
CA ASN A 86 5.78 -2.34 0.92
C ASN A 86 6.46 -2.31 2.29
N ALA A 87 6.37 -1.21 3.03
CA ALA A 87 6.92 -1.12 4.39
C ALA A 87 6.28 -2.15 5.34
N LEU A 88 4.98 -2.41 5.19
CA LEU A 88 4.27 -3.43 5.97
C LEU A 88 4.70 -4.86 5.59
N LEU A 89 4.76 -5.17 4.29
CA LEU A 89 5.17 -6.48 3.78
C LEU A 89 6.63 -6.82 4.12
N GLU A 90 7.53 -5.85 3.98
CA GLU A 90 8.97 -6.02 4.25
C GLU A 90 9.32 -5.87 5.73
N ARG A 91 8.34 -5.58 6.60
CA ARG A 91 8.54 -5.28 8.03
C ARG A 91 9.60 -4.17 8.25
N LYS A 92 9.51 -3.10 7.45
CA LYS A 92 10.37 -1.90 7.49
C LYS A 92 9.61 -0.64 7.94
N GLY A 93 8.76 -0.78 8.95
CA GLY A 93 8.13 0.37 9.62
C GLY A 93 8.97 0.97 10.74
N ALA A 94 8.40 1.96 11.41
CA ALA A 94 9.02 2.59 12.56
C ALA A 94 8.87 1.74 13.81
N ARG A 95 9.92 1.73 14.65
CA ARG A 95 9.88 1.15 16.00
C ARG A 95 8.76 1.82 16.79
N SER A 96 7.81 1.03 17.26
CA SER A 96 6.63 1.54 17.96
C SER A 96 6.37 0.84 19.28
N ALA A 97 5.80 1.57 20.23
CA ALA A 97 5.31 1.04 21.50
C ALA A 97 3.79 1.12 21.56
N LEU A 98 3.18 0.16 22.27
CA LEU A 98 1.75 0.09 22.56
C LEU A 98 1.50 0.55 24.00
N LEU A 99 0.65 1.56 24.17
CA LEU A 99 0.08 1.90 25.47
C LEU A 99 -1.34 1.32 25.52
N ILE A 100 -1.61 0.48 26.50
CA ILE A 100 -2.88 -0.25 26.64
C ILE A 100 -3.35 -0.22 28.09
N THR A 101 -4.66 -0.35 28.31
CA THR A 101 -5.24 -0.48 29.65
C THR A 101 -4.55 -1.57 30.47
N LYS A 102 -4.24 -1.27 31.74
CA LYS A 102 -3.64 -2.24 32.67
C LYS A 102 -4.49 -3.51 32.83
N GLY A 103 -3.80 -4.65 32.83
CA GLY A 103 -4.38 -6.00 32.79
C GLY A 103 -4.61 -6.55 31.38
N PHE A 104 -4.32 -5.76 30.33
CA PHE A 104 -4.58 -6.13 28.93
C PHE A 104 -3.31 -6.12 28.05
N LYS A 105 -2.13 -6.18 28.66
CA LYS A 105 -0.83 -6.21 27.97
C LYS A 105 -0.76 -7.16 26.77
N ASP A 106 -1.29 -8.37 26.93
CA ASP A 106 -1.20 -9.43 25.91
C ASP A 106 -2.40 -9.46 24.95
N LEU A 107 -3.33 -8.51 25.04
CA LEU A 107 -4.60 -8.54 24.28
C LEU A 107 -4.38 -8.66 22.77
N LEU A 108 -3.54 -7.78 22.19
CA LEU A 108 -3.28 -7.78 20.75
C LEU A 108 -2.40 -8.97 20.34
N LEU A 109 -1.47 -9.36 21.21
CA LEU A 109 -0.68 -10.57 20.99
C LEU A 109 -1.61 -11.80 20.94
N ILE A 110 -2.59 -11.96 21.83
CA ILE A 110 -3.56 -13.07 21.81
C ILE A 110 -4.44 -13.02 20.54
N GLY A 111 -4.84 -11.81 20.13
CA GLY A 111 -5.69 -11.61 18.95
C GLY A 111 -7.11 -12.12 19.17
N ASN A 112 -7.68 -12.76 18.14
CA ASN A 112 -9.05 -13.30 18.14
C ASN A 112 -9.10 -14.84 18.04
N GLN A 113 -7.95 -15.52 18.15
CA GLN A 113 -7.80 -16.98 17.98
C GLN A 113 -8.24 -17.52 16.61
N SER A 114 -8.50 -16.66 15.62
CA SER A 114 -8.85 -17.08 14.27
C SER A 114 -7.71 -17.90 13.65
N ARG A 115 -8.06 -19.06 13.09
CA ARG A 115 -7.14 -19.93 12.35
C ARG A 115 -7.46 -19.85 10.86
N PRO A 116 -6.68 -19.11 10.05
CA PRO A 116 -6.94 -18.97 8.61
C PRO A 116 -7.00 -20.33 7.92
N ASN A 117 -6.09 -21.23 8.29
CA ASN A 117 -6.06 -22.61 7.85
C ASN A 117 -6.45 -23.51 9.02
N ILE A 118 -7.75 -23.74 9.22
CA ILE A 118 -8.27 -24.44 10.41
C ILE A 118 -7.67 -25.84 10.62
N PHE A 119 -7.25 -26.50 9.54
CA PHE A 119 -6.64 -27.84 9.55
C PHE A 119 -5.11 -27.86 9.52
N ASP A 120 -4.45 -26.70 9.45
CA ASP A 120 -3.00 -26.62 9.52
C ASP A 120 -2.53 -26.82 10.97
N LEU A 121 -2.03 -28.02 11.28
CA LEU A 121 -1.51 -28.36 12.60
C LEU A 121 -0.19 -27.63 12.94
N SER A 122 0.49 -27.05 11.94
CA SER A 122 1.71 -26.27 12.08
C SER A 122 1.49 -24.75 12.15
N ALA A 123 0.22 -24.33 12.26
CA ALA A 123 -0.16 -22.92 12.22
C ALA A 123 0.67 -22.07 13.19
N ALA A 124 1.50 -21.19 12.62
CA ALA A 124 2.26 -20.21 13.38
C ALA A 124 1.34 -19.06 13.78
N LYS A 125 1.57 -18.54 14.99
CA LYS A 125 0.91 -17.34 15.47
C LYS A 125 1.43 -16.13 14.67
N PRO A 126 0.55 -15.26 14.11
CA PRO A 126 0.98 -14.03 13.47
C PRO A 126 1.74 -13.12 14.45
N ASP A 127 2.80 -12.48 13.95
CA ASP A 127 3.59 -11.55 14.75
C ASP A 127 2.94 -10.15 14.80
N VAL A 128 3.25 -9.41 15.87
CA VAL A 128 2.76 -8.04 16.10
C VAL A 128 3.68 -6.99 15.46
N LEU A 129 3.24 -5.72 15.43
CA LEU A 129 4.02 -4.60 14.86
C LEU A 129 4.71 -3.71 15.90
N TYR A 130 4.37 -3.86 17.17
CA TYR A 130 4.95 -3.11 18.28
C TYR A 130 6.04 -3.94 18.97
N GLU A 131 7.05 -3.27 19.52
CA GLU A 131 8.18 -3.93 20.20
C GLU A 131 8.05 -3.90 21.73
N HIS A 132 7.28 -2.94 22.27
CA HIS A 132 7.14 -2.74 23.70
C HIS A 132 5.71 -2.41 24.08
N VAL A 133 5.27 -2.87 25.25
CA VAL A 133 3.92 -2.64 25.77
C VAL A 133 4.00 -1.98 27.13
N ILE A 134 3.28 -0.88 27.28
CA ILE A 134 3.09 -0.14 28.52
C ILE A 134 1.64 -0.28 28.94
N GLU A 135 1.44 -0.63 30.20
CA GLU A 135 0.13 -0.66 30.82
C GLU A 135 -0.17 0.69 31.49
N VAL A 136 -1.21 1.36 31.00
CA VAL A 136 -1.72 2.59 31.59
C VAL A 136 -2.71 2.22 32.69
N ASP A 137 -2.51 2.77 33.89
CA ASP A 137 -3.39 2.53 35.04
C ASP A 137 -4.64 3.42 34.92
N GLU A 138 -5.53 3.05 34.00
CA GLU A 138 -6.85 3.64 33.84
C GLU A 138 -7.92 2.56 33.67
N ARG A 139 -9.17 2.89 33.96
CA ARG A 139 -10.30 1.99 33.71
C ARG A 139 -11.60 2.76 33.63
N VAL A 140 -12.42 2.40 32.66
CA VAL A 140 -13.82 2.82 32.57
C VAL A 140 -14.71 1.60 32.28
N THR A 141 -16.00 1.71 32.58
CA THR A 141 -17.02 0.71 32.26
C THR A 141 -18.29 1.40 31.79
N MET A 142 -19.12 0.69 31.01
CA MET A 142 -20.50 1.12 30.78
C MET A 142 -21.23 1.09 32.13
N GLU A 143 -21.84 2.21 32.50
CA GLU A 143 -22.72 2.30 33.67
C GLU A 143 -24.09 1.72 33.32
N ASP A 144 -24.57 2.04 32.13
CA ASP A 144 -25.79 1.45 31.58
C ASP A 144 -25.49 0.01 31.17
N TYR A 145 -26.23 -0.94 31.75
CA TYR A 145 -26.03 -2.36 31.46
C TYR A 145 -26.55 -2.68 30.05
N THR A 146 -25.63 -2.85 29.10
CA THR A 146 -25.93 -3.02 27.67
C THR A 146 -26.67 -4.33 27.31
N GLU A 147 -26.74 -5.30 28.22
CA GLU A 147 -27.38 -6.61 27.99
C GLU A 147 -28.72 -6.78 28.73
N ASN A 148 -29.25 -5.72 29.37
CA ASN A 148 -30.47 -5.81 30.15
C ASN A 148 -31.63 -5.55 29.19
N PRO A 149 -32.55 -6.50 28.99
CA PRO A 149 -33.70 -6.30 28.12
C PRO A 149 -34.66 -5.19 28.62
N ASN A 150 -34.55 -4.80 29.91
CA ASN A 150 -35.31 -3.73 30.55
C ASN A 150 -34.35 -2.76 31.26
N PRO A 151 -33.54 -1.97 30.53
CA PRO A 151 -32.58 -1.08 31.15
C PRO A 151 -33.32 -0.04 31.99
N GLU A 152 -33.03 0.01 33.29
CA GLU A 152 -33.40 1.17 34.09
C GLU A 152 -32.48 2.30 33.67
N MET A 153 -33.02 3.30 32.98
CA MET A 153 -32.26 4.51 32.67
C MET A 153 -31.82 5.12 34.00
N VAL A 154 -30.51 5.16 34.24
CA VAL A 154 -29.96 5.89 35.39
C VAL A 154 -30.48 7.34 35.28
N SER A 155 -31.09 7.89 36.32
CA SER A 155 -31.80 9.18 36.22
C SER A 155 -30.86 10.31 35.77
N SER A 156 -31.34 11.33 35.06
CA SER A 156 -30.57 12.53 34.65
C SER A 156 -29.92 13.31 35.80
N ASP A 157 -30.28 13.00 37.05
CA ASP A 157 -29.86 13.72 38.25
C ASP A 157 -28.68 13.03 38.97
N VAL A 158 -27.79 12.38 38.24
CA VAL A 158 -26.59 11.78 38.83
C VAL A 158 -25.58 12.87 39.18
N THR A 159 -25.34 13.05 40.48
CA THR A 159 -24.32 13.96 41.03
C THR A 159 -22.94 13.31 41.21
N ASP A 160 -22.77 12.06 40.77
CA ASP A 160 -21.51 11.32 40.90
C ASP A 160 -20.47 11.87 39.89
N PRO A 161 -19.33 12.44 40.34
CA PRO A 161 -18.31 13.01 39.46
C PRO A 161 -17.60 11.97 38.59
N ASP A 162 -17.74 10.67 38.91
CA ASP A 162 -17.17 9.58 38.14
C ASP A 162 -18.15 8.99 37.11
N ILE A 163 -19.39 9.48 37.03
CA ILE A 163 -20.31 9.18 35.93
C ILE A 163 -20.26 10.31 34.90
N VAL A 164 -20.01 9.93 33.65
CA VAL A 164 -19.88 10.84 32.52
C VAL A 164 -20.69 10.32 31.33
N GLU A 165 -21.19 11.24 30.50
CA GLU A 165 -21.85 10.89 29.24
C GLU A 165 -20.79 10.59 28.17
N ALA A 166 -20.90 9.44 27.52
CA ALA A 166 -20.05 9.05 26.40
C ALA A 166 -20.36 9.88 25.14
N VAL A 167 -19.43 9.89 24.18
CA VAL A 167 -19.69 10.50 22.85
C VAL A 167 -20.80 9.79 22.07
N THR A 168 -21.09 8.54 22.45
CA THR A 168 -22.16 7.71 21.90
C THR A 168 -23.51 7.90 22.62
N GLY A 169 -23.54 8.65 23.71
CA GLY A 169 -24.74 9.01 24.49
C GLY A 169 -25.01 8.11 25.70
N GLU A 170 -24.40 6.93 25.80
CA GLU A 170 -24.51 6.08 26.98
C GLU A 170 -23.70 6.62 28.17
N ARG A 171 -24.02 6.17 29.39
CA ARG A 171 -23.27 6.55 30.58
C ARG A 171 -22.08 5.64 30.81
N ILE A 172 -20.97 6.27 31.18
CA ILE A 172 -19.71 5.62 31.51
C ILE A 172 -19.38 5.93 32.96
N ARG A 173 -18.98 4.91 33.71
CA ARG A 173 -18.36 5.08 35.02
C ARG A 173 -16.85 5.00 34.89
N VAL A 174 -16.18 6.03 35.39
CA VAL A 174 -14.72 6.11 35.51
C VAL A 174 -14.30 5.39 36.79
N LEU A 175 -13.68 4.22 36.64
CA LEU A 175 -13.22 3.40 37.78
C LEU A 175 -11.80 3.79 38.23
N GLN A 176 -10.96 4.18 37.27
CA GLN A 176 -9.59 4.62 37.54
C GLN A 176 -9.20 5.69 36.51
N ARG A 177 -8.77 6.86 36.99
CA ARG A 177 -8.27 7.95 36.15
C ARG A 177 -6.76 7.76 35.89
N PRO A 178 -6.28 8.00 34.66
CA PRO A 178 -4.86 7.94 34.36
C PRO A 178 -4.12 9.03 35.13
N ASN A 179 -2.96 8.70 35.73
CA ASN A 179 -2.09 9.67 36.40
C ASN A 179 -1.14 10.33 35.38
N PRO A 180 -1.26 11.64 35.09
CA PRO A 180 -0.41 12.33 34.12
C PRO A 180 1.08 12.28 34.44
N GLU A 181 1.46 12.40 35.71
CA GLU A 181 2.89 12.39 36.12
C GLU A 181 3.52 11.01 35.92
N ALA A 182 2.77 9.95 36.19
CA ALA A 182 3.24 8.59 35.96
C ALA A 182 3.40 8.31 34.47
N ILE A 183 2.42 8.76 33.65
CA ILE A 183 2.46 8.63 32.19
C ILE A 183 3.66 9.38 31.62
N LEU A 184 3.92 10.62 32.06
CA LEU A 184 5.07 11.40 31.60
C LEU A 184 6.39 10.67 31.85
N LYS A 185 6.60 10.12 33.05
CA LYS A 185 7.81 9.33 33.37
C LYS A 185 7.95 8.11 32.45
N THR A 186 6.85 7.43 32.15
CA THR A 186 6.87 6.30 31.23
C THR A 186 7.19 6.74 29.79
N LEU A 187 6.62 7.85 29.32
CA LEU A 187 6.93 8.42 28.01
C LEU A 187 8.39 8.87 27.91
N GLU A 188 8.95 9.45 28.98
CA GLU A 188 10.38 9.81 29.07
C GLU A 188 11.27 8.56 28.92
N SER A 189 10.95 7.48 29.64
CA SER A 189 11.68 6.22 29.51
C SER A 189 11.59 5.63 28.11
N LEU A 190 10.41 5.66 27.46
CA LEU A 190 10.26 5.22 26.07
C LEU A 190 11.10 6.08 25.12
N TRP A 191 11.15 7.39 25.36
CA TRP A 191 11.94 8.31 24.55
C TRP A 191 13.44 8.01 24.65
N GLU A 192 13.94 7.74 25.85
CA GLU A 192 15.33 7.34 26.12
C GLU A 192 15.69 5.99 25.45
N GLN A 193 14.74 5.05 25.39
CA GLN A 193 14.89 3.77 24.68
C GLN A 193 14.83 3.90 23.15
N GLY A 194 14.62 5.12 22.63
CA GLY A 194 14.64 5.44 21.20
C GLY A 194 13.29 5.29 20.50
N TYR A 195 12.19 5.08 21.22
CA TYR A 195 10.86 5.09 20.61
C TYR A 195 10.45 6.52 20.24
N ARG A 196 9.90 6.68 19.04
CA ARG A 196 9.36 7.96 18.53
C ARG A 196 7.94 7.83 17.99
N SER A 197 7.43 6.60 17.88
CA SER A 197 6.06 6.33 17.48
C SER A 197 5.36 5.50 18.55
N ILE A 198 4.13 5.85 18.88
CA ILE A 198 3.32 5.09 19.84
C ILE A 198 1.89 4.93 19.35
N SER A 199 1.29 3.81 19.71
CA SER A 199 -0.15 3.57 19.59
C SER A 199 -0.78 3.54 20.97
N ILE A 200 -1.98 4.09 21.12
CA ILE A 200 -2.70 4.13 22.39
C ILE A 200 -4.06 3.46 22.18
N VAL A 201 -4.28 2.36 22.91
CA VAL A 201 -5.45 1.49 22.79
C VAL A 201 -6.03 1.25 24.17
N LEU A 202 -6.92 2.13 24.62
CA LEU A 202 -7.58 1.98 25.91
C LEU A 202 -8.95 1.33 25.72
N LEU A 203 -9.38 0.50 26.68
CA LEU A 203 -10.70 -0.13 26.62
C LEU A 203 -11.81 0.93 26.67
N HIS A 204 -12.88 0.67 25.92
CA HIS A 204 -14.02 1.57 25.77
C HIS A 204 -13.69 2.99 25.25
N SER A 205 -12.48 3.22 24.74
CA SER A 205 -12.09 4.54 24.19
C SER A 205 -12.94 4.99 22.99
N TYR A 206 -13.59 4.06 22.29
CA TYR A 206 -14.57 4.37 21.24
C TYR A 206 -15.76 5.21 21.76
N ALA A 207 -16.15 5.01 23.03
CA ALA A 207 -17.24 5.72 23.70
C ALA A 207 -16.71 6.83 24.61
N TYR A 208 -15.58 6.60 25.28
CA TYR A 208 -14.94 7.56 26.18
C TYR A 208 -13.47 7.81 25.80
N PRO A 209 -13.19 8.64 24.78
CA PRO A 209 -11.84 8.87 24.28
C PRO A 209 -10.99 9.77 25.18
N ALA A 210 -11.55 10.34 26.25
CA ALA A 210 -10.89 11.36 27.06
C ALA A 210 -9.56 10.87 27.67
N HIS A 211 -9.49 9.61 28.13
CA HIS A 211 -8.24 9.04 28.64
C HIS A 211 -7.19 8.86 27.54
N GLU A 212 -7.59 8.37 26.34
CA GLU A 212 -6.69 8.27 25.18
C GLU A 212 -6.17 9.64 24.76
N ASN A 213 -7.05 10.64 24.69
CA ASN A 213 -6.69 12.01 24.34
C ASN A 213 -5.72 12.62 25.35
N LEU A 214 -5.90 12.38 26.65
CA LEU A 214 -4.98 12.86 27.68
C LEU A 214 -3.58 12.28 27.48
N VAL A 215 -3.47 10.95 27.34
CA VAL A 215 -2.18 10.27 27.15
C VAL A 215 -1.54 10.72 25.82
N GLY A 216 -2.36 10.83 24.76
CA GLY A 216 -1.93 11.27 23.44
C GLY A 216 -1.39 12.69 23.43
N ASN A 217 -2.07 13.63 24.08
CA ASN A 217 -1.63 15.03 24.15
C ASN A 217 -0.29 15.17 24.88
N LEU A 218 -0.08 14.42 25.97
CA LEU A 218 1.21 14.38 26.67
C LEU A 218 2.32 13.87 25.73
N ALA A 219 2.08 12.75 25.04
CA ALA A 219 3.05 12.19 24.10
C ALA A 219 3.34 13.11 22.91
N VAL A 220 2.32 13.74 22.33
CA VAL A 220 2.50 14.73 21.25
C VAL A 220 3.35 15.91 21.73
N SER A 221 3.14 16.39 22.96
CA SER A 221 3.93 17.50 23.52
C SER A 221 5.43 17.18 23.67
N MET A 222 5.76 15.88 23.81
CA MET A 222 7.14 15.39 23.84
C MET A 222 7.72 15.12 22.45
N GLY A 223 6.91 15.21 21.39
CA GLY A 223 7.34 14.99 20.00
C GLY A 223 7.14 13.57 19.48
N PHE A 224 6.35 12.72 20.16
CA PHE A 224 5.99 11.42 19.60
C PHE A 224 5.04 11.56 18.40
N SER A 225 5.17 10.66 17.42
CA SER A 225 4.10 10.34 16.49
C SER A 225 3.08 9.45 17.21
N VAL A 226 1.83 9.89 17.31
CA VAL A 226 0.81 9.20 18.11
C VAL A 226 -0.35 8.74 17.24
N SER A 227 -0.75 7.47 17.40
CA SER A 227 -1.95 6.89 16.81
C SER A 227 -2.94 6.51 17.91
N LEU A 228 -4.04 7.26 18.01
CA LEU A 228 -5.12 6.99 18.97
C LEU A 228 -6.13 6.03 18.36
N SER A 229 -6.41 4.93 19.05
CA SER A 229 -7.30 3.90 18.53
C SER A 229 -8.73 4.42 18.33
N SER A 230 -9.22 5.27 19.23
CA SER A 230 -10.53 5.92 19.14
C SER A 230 -10.64 6.97 18.03
N ALA A 231 -9.57 7.70 17.73
CA ALA A 231 -9.58 8.72 16.69
C ALA A 231 -9.47 8.12 15.27
N LEU A 232 -8.76 7.00 15.14
CA LEU A 232 -8.66 6.27 13.88
C LEU A 232 -9.96 5.50 13.60
N GLN A 233 -10.46 4.77 14.60
CA GLN A 233 -11.63 3.92 14.46
C GLN A 233 -12.44 3.85 15.76
N PRO A 234 -13.49 4.67 15.93
CA PRO A 234 -14.35 4.64 17.11
C PRO A 234 -15.32 3.45 17.05
N MET A 235 -14.79 2.23 17.23
CA MET A 235 -15.56 0.98 17.22
C MET A 235 -15.35 0.17 18.49
N ILE A 236 -16.34 -0.63 18.91
CA ILE A 236 -16.31 -1.37 20.19
C ILE A 236 -15.12 -2.34 20.31
N LYS A 237 -14.87 -3.14 19.25
CA LYS A 237 -13.94 -4.27 19.28
C LYS A 237 -12.47 -3.83 19.46
N ALA A 238 -11.94 -3.98 20.68
CA ALA A 238 -10.60 -3.50 21.03
C ALA A 238 -9.45 -4.16 20.26
N VAL A 239 -9.55 -5.46 19.92
CA VAL A 239 -8.51 -6.17 19.17
C VAL A 239 -8.33 -5.61 17.75
N PRO A 240 -9.34 -5.61 16.85
CA PRO A 240 -9.16 -5.04 15.52
C PRO A 240 -8.86 -3.55 15.56
N ARG A 241 -9.49 -2.78 16.46
CA ARG A 241 -9.19 -1.35 16.66
C ARG A 241 -7.71 -1.14 17.03
N GLY A 242 -7.18 -1.95 17.94
CA GLY A 242 -5.78 -1.90 18.36
C GLY A 242 -4.80 -2.35 17.29
N MET A 243 -5.15 -3.38 16.49
CA MET A 243 -4.34 -3.78 15.34
C MET A 243 -4.23 -2.67 14.30
N SER A 244 -5.33 -1.98 13.97
CA SER A 244 -5.28 -0.81 13.07
C SER A 244 -4.45 0.33 13.66
N ALA A 245 -4.59 0.61 14.96
CA ALA A 245 -3.81 1.67 15.62
C ALA A 245 -2.30 1.38 15.65
N THR A 246 -1.91 0.12 15.88
CA THR A 246 -0.51 -0.30 15.84
C THR A 246 0.04 -0.28 14.41
N ALA A 247 -0.75 -0.68 13.40
CA ALA A 247 -0.38 -0.56 11.99
C ALA A 247 -0.17 0.90 11.57
N ASP A 248 -1.05 1.81 12.00
CA ASP A 248 -0.89 3.23 11.73
C ASP A 248 0.36 3.82 12.42
N ALA A 249 0.61 3.49 13.69
CA ALA A 249 1.82 3.94 14.40
C ALA A 249 3.10 3.40 13.76
N TYR A 250 3.05 2.19 13.21
CA TYR A 250 4.16 1.57 12.51
C TYR A 250 4.47 2.25 11.17
N LEU A 251 3.44 2.66 10.42
CA LEU A 251 3.55 3.13 9.03
C LEU A 251 3.57 4.66 8.88
N THR A 252 2.85 5.41 9.73
CA THR A 252 2.72 6.86 9.63
C THR A 252 4.08 7.59 9.60
N PRO A 253 5.09 7.23 10.43
CA PRO A 253 6.39 7.89 10.36
C PRO A 253 7.12 7.67 9.02
N VAL A 254 7.01 6.46 8.43
CA VAL A 254 7.60 6.14 7.12
C VAL A 254 6.96 7.00 6.03
N ILE A 255 5.64 7.15 6.07
CA ILE A 255 4.89 7.99 5.12
C ILE A 255 5.26 9.47 5.27
N LYS A 256 5.36 9.98 6.50
CA LYS A 256 5.79 11.36 6.76
C LYS A 256 7.21 11.62 6.26
N GLN A 257 8.12 10.67 6.46
CA GLN A 257 9.49 10.79 5.95
C GLN A 257 9.52 10.80 4.42
N TYR A 258 8.72 9.95 3.77
CA TYR A 258 8.58 9.93 2.31
C TYR A 258 8.07 11.26 1.77
N ILE A 259 6.99 11.80 2.34
CA ILE A 259 6.45 13.11 1.98
C ILE A 259 7.48 14.22 2.20
N SER A 260 8.21 14.20 3.33
CA SER A 260 9.27 15.17 3.62
C SER A 260 10.35 15.13 2.54
N SER A 261 10.82 13.93 2.19
CA SER A 261 11.85 13.78 1.15
C SER A 261 11.41 14.32 -0.20
N ILE A 262 10.13 14.18 -0.57
CA ILE A 262 9.60 14.79 -1.79
C ILE A 262 9.56 16.32 -1.62
N SER A 263 9.01 16.80 -0.49
CA SER A 263 8.85 18.23 -0.20
C SER A 263 10.17 18.99 -0.19
N GLU A 264 11.27 18.37 0.23
CA GLU A 264 12.61 18.97 0.23
C GLU A 264 13.13 19.29 -1.17
N ASN A 265 12.56 18.71 -2.23
CA ASN A 265 12.92 19.01 -3.61
C ASN A 265 12.23 20.26 -4.19
N PHE A 266 11.30 20.89 -3.46
CA PHE A 266 10.51 22.02 -3.94
C PHE A 266 10.78 23.30 -3.13
N ARG A 267 10.91 24.44 -3.81
CA ARG A 267 11.05 25.76 -3.16
C ARG A 267 9.80 26.07 -2.35
N GLY A 268 9.94 26.09 -1.02
CA GLY A 268 8.82 26.28 -0.09
C GLY A 268 8.01 25.02 0.21
N GLY A 269 8.45 23.85 -0.27
CA GLY A 269 7.81 22.56 -0.03
C GLY A 269 6.56 22.28 -0.89
N LEU A 270 5.93 21.12 -0.66
CA LEU A 270 4.73 20.69 -1.39
C LEU A 270 3.50 21.59 -1.21
N GLY A 271 3.48 22.42 -0.16
CA GLY A 271 2.43 23.41 0.10
C GLY A 271 2.71 24.80 -0.46
N ALA A 272 3.78 24.99 -1.23
CA ALA A 272 4.14 26.28 -1.78
C ALA A 272 3.12 26.78 -2.82
N GLN A 273 3.00 28.11 -2.93
CA GLN A 273 2.34 28.81 -4.05
C GLN A 273 0.90 28.37 -4.37
N ASN A 274 0.14 27.91 -3.36
CA ASN A 274 -1.23 27.39 -3.50
C ASN A 274 -1.38 26.14 -4.39
N THR A 275 -0.29 25.40 -4.64
CA THR A 275 -0.37 24.10 -5.33
C THR A 275 -1.07 23.09 -4.42
N ARG A 276 -2.09 22.40 -4.96
CA ARG A 276 -2.78 21.32 -4.24
C ARG A 276 -1.98 20.03 -4.36
N CYS A 277 -1.51 19.47 -3.25
CA CYS A 277 -0.84 18.17 -3.23
C CYS A 277 -1.71 17.16 -2.48
N GLU A 278 -2.20 16.17 -3.20
CA GLU A 278 -3.17 15.18 -2.73
C GLU A 278 -2.65 13.76 -2.96
N PHE A 279 -2.92 12.87 -2.01
CA PHE A 279 -2.58 11.46 -2.09
C PHE A 279 -3.83 10.61 -2.20
N MET A 280 -3.77 9.55 -3.01
CA MET A 280 -4.81 8.54 -3.09
C MET A 280 -4.91 7.79 -1.77
N GLN A 281 -6.13 7.46 -1.34
CA GLN A 281 -6.42 6.64 -0.18
C GLN A 281 -6.93 5.26 -0.61
N SER A 282 -6.91 4.30 0.30
CA SER A 282 -7.39 2.92 0.09
C SER A 282 -8.87 2.81 -0.31
N ASP A 283 -9.68 3.84 -0.02
CA ASP A 283 -11.11 3.93 -0.34
C ASP A 283 -11.38 4.56 -1.73
N GLY A 284 -10.32 4.89 -2.48
CA GLY A 284 -10.41 5.56 -3.78
C GLY A 284 -10.58 7.08 -3.72
N GLY A 285 -10.60 7.67 -2.51
CA GLY A 285 -10.64 9.11 -2.31
C GLY A 285 -9.26 9.78 -2.33
N LEU A 286 -9.24 11.10 -2.48
CA LEU A 286 -8.02 11.91 -2.35
C LEU A 286 -7.97 12.61 -0.99
N VAL A 287 -6.78 12.70 -0.40
CA VAL A 287 -6.54 13.45 0.83
C VAL A 287 -5.34 14.36 0.70
N ASP A 288 -5.42 15.56 1.29
CA ASP A 288 -4.27 16.45 1.39
C ASP A 288 -3.06 15.75 2.06
N PHE A 289 -1.86 15.97 1.51
CA PHE A 289 -0.63 15.32 1.97
C PHE A 289 -0.37 15.46 3.48
N ARG A 290 -0.82 16.57 4.10
CA ARG A 290 -0.65 16.83 5.55
C ARG A 290 -1.49 15.89 6.42
N ARG A 291 -2.55 15.32 5.86
CA ARG A 291 -3.50 14.41 6.53
C ARG A 291 -3.37 12.97 6.04
N PHE A 292 -2.37 12.68 5.20
CA PHE A 292 -2.06 11.33 4.75
C PHE A 292 -1.29 10.59 5.86
N GLY A 293 -1.75 9.40 6.19
CA GLY A 293 -1.25 8.58 7.29
C GLY A 293 -1.03 7.14 6.86
N GLY A 294 -0.46 6.34 7.76
CA GLY A 294 -0.10 4.96 7.50
C GLY A 294 -1.28 4.12 7.04
N LEU A 295 -2.36 4.11 7.83
CA LEU A 295 -3.54 3.28 7.57
C LEU A 295 -4.20 3.59 6.22
N LYS A 296 -4.27 4.88 5.88
CA LYS A 296 -4.89 5.40 4.65
C LYS A 296 -4.08 5.14 3.39
N GLY A 297 -2.78 4.90 3.53
CA GLY A 297 -1.88 4.68 2.40
C GLY A 297 -1.80 3.22 1.94
N ILE A 298 -2.29 2.28 2.74
CA ILE A 298 -2.26 0.84 2.44
C ILE A 298 -3.13 0.58 1.20
N LEU A 299 -2.58 0.00 0.14
CA LEU A 299 -3.29 -0.29 -1.12
C LEU A 299 -3.84 0.97 -1.85
N SER A 300 -3.29 2.15 -1.58
CA SER A 300 -3.75 3.39 -2.23
C SER A 300 -3.49 3.45 -3.74
N GLY A 301 -2.41 2.85 -4.25
CA GLY A 301 -2.11 2.79 -5.69
C GLY A 301 -3.20 2.04 -6.48
N PRO A 302 -3.44 0.75 -6.18
CA PRO A 302 -4.47 -0.06 -6.84
C PRO A 302 -5.86 0.56 -6.79
N ALA A 303 -6.23 1.25 -5.70
CA ALA A 303 -7.50 1.95 -5.57
C ALA A 303 -7.73 2.99 -6.68
N GLY A 304 -6.68 3.70 -7.11
CA GLY A 304 -6.75 4.63 -8.24
C GLY A 304 -7.03 3.90 -9.57
N GLY A 305 -6.45 2.71 -9.75
CA GLY A 305 -6.76 1.82 -10.87
C GLY A 305 -8.23 1.42 -10.90
N VAL A 306 -8.80 1.08 -9.73
CA VAL A 306 -10.23 0.74 -9.60
C VAL A 306 -11.14 1.88 -10.01
N VAL A 307 -10.89 3.08 -9.48
CA VAL A 307 -11.64 4.28 -9.87
C VAL A 307 -11.47 4.54 -11.37
N GLY A 308 -10.26 4.38 -11.90
CA GLY A 308 -9.96 4.58 -13.31
C GLY A 308 -10.77 3.68 -14.24
N TYR A 309 -10.67 2.35 -14.09
CA TYR A 309 -11.38 1.44 -14.99
C TYR A 309 -12.89 1.47 -14.78
N ALA A 310 -13.36 1.69 -13.54
CA ALA A 310 -14.79 1.80 -13.28
C ALA A 310 -15.39 2.99 -14.03
N GLN A 311 -14.70 4.13 -14.11
CA GLN A 311 -15.18 5.32 -14.81
C GLN A 311 -15.04 5.24 -16.34
N THR A 312 -14.09 4.46 -16.86
CA THR A 312 -13.82 4.42 -18.32
C THR A 312 -14.42 3.21 -19.02
N SER A 313 -14.70 2.14 -18.29
CA SER A 313 -15.14 0.86 -18.87
C SER A 313 -16.60 0.52 -18.54
N TRP A 314 -17.25 1.26 -17.62
CA TRP A 314 -18.66 1.07 -17.28
C TRP A 314 -19.59 1.74 -18.28
N ASP A 315 -20.59 0.98 -18.70
CA ASP A 315 -21.68 1.42 -19.56
C ASP A 315 -22.99 1.33 -18.77
N ASP A 316 -23.63 2.48 -18.53
CA ASP A 316 -24.89 2.58 -17.78
C ASP A 316 -26.09 1.96 -18.49
N ASP A 317 -26.01 1.79 -19.81
CA ASP A 317 -27.04 1.15 -20.63
C ASP A 317 -26.83 -0.38 -20.65
N GLU A 318 -25.58 -0.85 -20.82
CA GLU A 318 -25.27 -2.29 -20.85
C GLU A 318 -25.30 -2.92 -19.45
N ARG A 319 -24.86 -2.18 -18.43
CA ARG A 319 -24.76 -2.59 -17.02
C ARG A 319 -24.05 -3.92 -16.79
N ARG A 320 -23.08 -4.25 -17.66
CA ARG A 320 -22.26 -5.44 -17.50
C ARG A 320 -21.18 -5.20 -16.45
N PRO A 321 -21.07 -6.06 -15.42
CA PRO A 321 -19.99 -5.99 -14.46
C PRO A 321 -18.61 -6.10 -15.11
N ILE A 322 -17.61 -5.54 -14.45
CA ILE A 322 -16.25 -5.41 -14.96
C ILE A 322 -15.30 -6.01 -13.96
N ILE A 323 -14.37 -6.81 -14.45
CA ILE A 323 -13.21 -7.28 -13.70
C ILE A 323 -12.05 -6.37 -14.09
N GLY A 324 -11.54 -5.62 -13.12
CA GLY A 324 -10.29 -4.88 -13.27
C GLY A 324 -9.11 -5.84 -13.10
N PHE A 325 -8.19 -5.83 -14.05
CA PHE A 325 -6.96 -6.60 -14.04
C PHE A 325 -5.78 -5.65 -14.27
N ASP A 326 -5.11 -5.27 -13.17
CA ASP A 326 -3.94 -4.40 -13.18
C ASP A 326 -2.68 -5.22 -12.95
N MET A 327 -1.90 -5.48 -14.01
CA MET A 327 -0.63 -6.18 -13.85
C MET A 327 0.55 -5.21 -14.00
N GLY A 328 1.22 -4.97 -12.88
CA GLY A 328 2.44 -4.19 -12.79
C GLY A 328 3.70 -5.04 -12.90
N GLY A 329 4.82 -4.47 -12.46
CA GLY A 329 6.11 -5.16 -12.41
C GLY A 329 6.35 -6.00 -11.15
N THR A 330 5.55 -5.84 -10.10
CA THR A 330 5.77 -6.56 -8.83
C THR A 330 4.60 -7.47 -8.47
N SER A 331 3.39 -7.01 -8.75
CA SER A 331 2.13 -7.68 -8.39
C SER A 331 1.11 -7.51 -9.50
N THR A 332 0.00 -8.25 -9.34
CA THR A 332 -1.24 -8.05 -10.08
C THR A 332 -2.35 -7.78 -9.08
N ASP A 333 -3.12 -6.73 -9.34
CA ASP A 333 -4.25 -6.31 -8.53
C ASP A 333 -5.54 -6.57 -9.31
N VAL A 334 -6.45 -7.33 -8.70
CA VAL A 334 -7.73 -7.71 -9.29
C VAL A 334 -8.86 -7.13 -8.46
N SER A 335 -9.88 -6.58 -9.12
CA SER A 335 -11.08 -6.07 -8.44
C SER A 335 -12.30 -6.22 -9.32
N ARG A 336 -13.48 -5.94 -8.76
CA ARG A 336 -14.76 -6.04 -9.45
C ARG A 336 -15.57 -4.76 -9.29
N TYR A 337 -16.20 -4.31 -10.37
CA TYR A 337 -17.14 -3.20 -10.36
C TYR A 337 -18.45 -3.59 -11.06
N ALA A 338 -19.58 -3.29 -10.44
CA ALA A 338 -20.92 -3.59 -10.96
C ALA A 338 -21.90 -2.44 -10.73
N GLY A 339 -21.48 -1.21 -11.08
CA GLY A 339 -22.23 0.02 -10.86
C GLY A 339 -22.06 0.64 -9.47
N VAL A 340 -21.46 -0.11 -8.53
CA VAL A 340 -21.09 0.37 -7.19
C VAL A 340 -19.69 -0.12 -6.82
N TYR A 341 -18.97 0.68 -6.05
CA TYR A 341 -17.67 0.30 -5.51
C TYR A 341 -17.86 -0.70 -4.35
N GLU A 342 -17.35 -1.92 -4.53
CA GLU A 342 -17.31 -2.91 -3.46
C GLU A 342 -16.24 -2.52 -2.43
N HIS A 343 -16.64 -2.47 -1.16
CA HIS A 343 -15.77 -2.13 -0.05
C HIS A 343 -15.66 -3.30 0.92
N VAL A 344 -14.44 -3.52 1.41
CA VAL A 344 -14.14 -4.40 2.53
C VAL A 344 -13.76 -3.55 3.74
N PHE A 345 -14.22 -3.97 4.91
CA PHE A 345 -13.99 -3.24 6.17
C PHE A 345 -12.95 -3.91 7.05
N GLU A 346 -12.61 -5.16 6.77
CA GLU A 346 -11.59 -5.94 7.46
C GLU A 346 -10.76 -6.69 6.42
N THR A 347 -9.46 -6.41 6.39
CA THR A 347 -8.50 -7.08 5.51
C THR A 347 -7.34 -7.59 6.36
N THR A 348 -6.72 -8.69 5.93
CA THR A 348 -5.48 -9.17 6.56
C THR A 348 -4.33 -8.93 5.60
N THR A 349 -3.45 -7.99 5.93
CA THR A 349 -2.25 -7.67 5.14
C THR A 349 -1.01 -7.99 5.95
N ALA A 350 -0.07 -8.76 5.39
CA ALA A 350 1.15 -9.20 6.08
C ALA A 350 0.91 -9.91 7.44
N GLY A 351 -0.24 -10.60 7.59
CA GLY A 351 -0.66 -11.26 8.83
C GLY A 351 -1.27 -10.33 9.88
N VAL A 352 -1.42 -9.03 9.58
CA VAL A 352 -2.04 -8.04 10.47
C VAL A 352 -3.46 -7.75 9.99
N SER A 353 -4.44 -7.92 10.87
CA SER A 353 -5.83 -7.59 10.60
C SER A 353 -6.02 -6.09 10.72
N ILE A 354 -6.28 -5.45 9.59
CA ILE A 354 -6.56 -4.03 9.47
C ILE A 354 -8.06 -3.87 9.29
N GLN A 355 -8.66 -3.07 10.14
CA GLN A 355 -9.99 -2.59 9.88
C GLN A 355 -9.90 -1.16 9.35
N SER A 356 -10.38 -0.94 8.14
CA SER A 356 -10.54 0.36 7.50
C SER A 356 -11.39 0.11 6.27
N PRO A 357 -12.29 1.02 5.87
CA PRO A 357 -12.91 0.96 4.56
C PRO A 357 -11.81 0.97 3.49
N GLN A 358 -11.83 -0.04 2.62
CA GLN A 358 -10.93 -0.17 1.48
C GLN A 358 -11.74 -0.70 0.30
N LEU A 359 -11.36 -0.33 -0.91
CA LEU A 359 -11.88 -0.98 -2.10
C LEU A 359 -11.49 -2.46 -2.09
N ASP A 360 -12.39 -3.33 -2.53
CA ASP A 360 -12.15 -4.78 -2.55
C ASP A 360 -11.19 -5.17 -3.68
N ILE A 361 -9.91 -5.20 -3.32
CA ILE A 361 -8.80 -5.47 -4.23
C ILE A 361 -8.07 -6.72 -3.73
N ASN A 362 -7.94 -7.71 -4.60
CA ASN A 362 -7.17 -8.91 -4.35
C ASN A 362 -5.83 -8.82 -5.10
N THR A 363 -4.76 -8.67 -4.34
CA THR A 363 -3.39 -8.62 -4.87
C THR A 363 -2.76 -10.01 -4.89
N VAL A 364 -2.13 -10.39 -6.00
CA VAL A 364 -1.27 -11.56 -6.12
C VAL A 364 0.17 -11.14 -6.40
N ALA A 365 1.13 -11.83 -5.78
CA ALA A 365 2.57 -11.62 -5.97
C ALA A 365 3.09 -12.21 -7.31
N ALA A 366 2.40 -11.87 -8.39
CA ALA A 366 2.74 -12.22 -9.77
C ALA A 366 2.69 -10.93 -10.60
N GLY A 367 3.82 -10.51 -11.14
CA GLY A 367 3.95 -9.33 -11.99
C GLY A 367 5.10 -9.49 -12.98
N GLY A 368 5.35 -8.48 -13.81
CA GLY A 368 6.40 -8.55 -14.84
C GLY A 368 7.81 -8.83 -14.30
N GLY A 369 8.11 -8.44 -13.08
CA GLY A 369 9.40 -8.64 -12.41
C GLY A 369 9.46 -9.86 -11.51
N SER A 370 8.40 -10.69 -11.45
CA SER A 370 8.44 -11.93 -10.66
C SER A 370 9.55 -12.85 -11.18
N ILE A 371 10.40 -13.31 -10.26
CA ILE A 371 11.61 -14.06 -10.58
C ILE A 371 11.24 -15.48 -11.02
N LEU A 372 11.87 -15.96 -12.08
CA LEU A 372 11.69 -17.31 -12.62
C LEU A 372 12.75 -18.24 -12.02
N THR A 373 12.32 -19.31 -11.36
CA THR A 373 13.24 -20.32 -10.82
C THR A 373 12.76 -21.74 -11.12
N TRP A 374 13.70 -22.63 -11.37
CA TRP A 374 13.44 -24.07 -11.44
C TRP A 374 13.86 -24.71 -10.12
N LYS A 375 12.92 -25.33 -9.40
CA LYS A 375 13.20 -26.00 -8.12
C LYS A 375 12.41 -27.28 -8.03
N ASN A 376 13.06 -28.36 -7.56
CA ASN A 376 12.42 -29.66 -7.32
C ASN A 376 11.61 -30.20 -8.51
N GLY A 377 12.08 -29.97 -9.75
CA GLY A 377 11.38 -30.44 -10.95
C GLY A 377 10.19 -29.60 -11.40
N LEU A 378 9.99 -28.42 -10.81
CA LEU A 378 8.84 -27.54 -11.07
C LEU A 378 9.27 -26.13 -11.47
N PHE A 379 8.46 -25.52 -12.33
CA PHE A 379 8.52 -24.10 -12.65
C PHE A 379 7.94 -23.28 -11.50
N HIS A 380 8.73 -22.37 -10.95
CA HIS A 380 8.30 -21.43 -9.92
C HIS A 380 8.40 -19.98 -10.44
N VAL A 381 7.34 -19.21 -10.21
CA VAL A 381 7.26 -17.78 -10.53
C VAL A 381 6.97 -17.02 -9.23
N GLY A 382 7.88 -16.16 -8.82
CA GLY A 382 7.76 -15.43 -7.55
C GLY A 382 7.82 -16.36 -6.32
N PRO A 383 7.40 -15.88 -5.12
CA PRO A 383 6.83 -14.54 -4.85
C PRO A 383 7.85 -13.40 -4.91
N GLU A 384 9.14 -13.73 -4.97
CA GLU A 384 10.23 -12.76 -5.07
C GLU A 384 10.14 -11.97 -6.40
N SER A 385 10.41 -10.66 -6.33
CA SER A 385 10.40 -9.76 -7.49
C SER A 385 11.77 -9.09 -7.64
N ALA A 386 12.19 -8.89 -8.88
CA ALA A 386 13.39 -8.12 -9.21
C ALA A 386 13.17 -6.59 -9.10
N SER A 387 11.93 -6.13 -8.92
CA SER A 387 11.55 -4.72 -8.77
C SER A 387 12.10 -3.83 -9.90
N ALA A 388 12.39 -2.54 -9.64
CA ALA A 388 13.04 -1.65 -10.62
C ALA A 388 14.56 -1.81 -10.70
N HIS A 389 15.19 -2.23 -9.59
CA HIS A 389 16.65 -2.35 -9.45
C HIS A 389 17.00 -3.56 -8.58
N PRO A 390 17.81 -4.52 -9.08
CA PRO A 390 18.42 -4.56 -10.41
C PRO A 390 17.41 -4.79 -11.55
N GLY A 391 16.15 -5.08 -11.26
CA GLY A 391 15.11 -5.30 -12.27
C GLY A 391 15.29 -6.60 -13.06
N PRO A 392 14.41 -6.86 -14.04
CA PRO A 392 14.58 -7.91 -15.06
C PRO A 392 15.97 -7.91 -15.72
N ALA A 393 16.41 -9.07 -16.21
CA ALA A 393 17.70 -9.19 -16.90
C ALA A 393 17.79 -8.23 -18.10
N CYS A 394 16.70 -8.10 -18.86
CA CYS A 394 16.58 -7.20 -20.00
C CYS A 394 16.71 -5.70 -19.65
N TYR A 395 16.71 -5.30 -18.38
CA TYR A 395 16.86 -3.88 -17.98
C TYR A 395 18.31 -3.38 -17.97
N ARG A 396 19.28 -4.24 -18.31
CA ARG A 396 20.72 -3.89 -18.38
C ARG A 396 21.35 -3.51 -17.04
N LYS A 397 20.81 -4.03 -15.93
CA LYS A 397 21.27 -3.72 -14.56
C LYS A 397 21.69 -4.97 -13.75
N GLY A 398 21.94 -6.10 -14.43
CA GLY A 398 22.43 -7.33 -13.79
C GLY A 398 21.36 -8.21 -13.16
N GLY A 399 20.10 -8.03 -13.56
CA GLY A 399 18.93 -8.74 -13.03
C GLY A 399 18.84 -10.25 -13.28
N PRO A 400 17.98 -10.97 -12.54
CA PRO A 400 17.61 -12.36 -12.82
C PRO A 400 16.62 -12.47 -14.00
N LEU A 401 16.31 -13.69 -14.43
CA LEU A 401 15.19 -13.92 -15.35
C LEU A 401 13.85 -13.67 -14.64
N THR A 402 12.96 -12.97 -15.33
CA THR A 402 11.62 -12.60 -14.84
C THR A 402 10.54 -12.86 -15.89
N VAL A 403 9.26 -12.67 -15.53
CA VAL A 403 8.13 -12.74 -16.47
C VAL A 403 8.31 -11.79 -17.67
N THR A 404 8.86 -10.59 -17.46
CA THR A 404 9.16 -9.61 -18.52
C THR A 404 10.19 -10.17 -19.49
N ASP A 405 11.21 -10.88 -18.98
CA ASP A 405 12.21 -11.55 -19.82
C ASP A 405 11.57 -12.67 -20.65
N ALA A 406 10.67 -13.47 -20.07
CA ALA A 406 9.95 -14.50 -20.82
C ALA A 406 9.08 -13.89 -21.94
N ASN A 407 8.35 -12.81 -21.66
CA ASN A 407 7.56 -12.10 -22.68
C ASN A 407 8.44 -11.49 -23.77
N LEU A 408 9.60 -10.93 -23.41
CA LEU A 408 10.56 -10.41 -24.39
C LEU A 408 11.15 -11.53 -25.26
N PHE A 409 11.54 -12.64 -24.64
CA PHE A 409 12.15 -13.79 -25.33
C PHE A 409 11.19 -14.41 -26.35
N LEU A 410 9.92 -14.59 -25.97
CA LEU A 410 8.88 -15.15 -26.84
C LEU A 410 8.33 -14.16 -27.86
N GLY A 411 8.85 -12.92 -27.92
CA GLY A 411 8.39 -11.89 -28.85
C GLY A 411 7.02 -11.30 -28.53
N ARG A 412 6.47 -11.55 -27.32
CA ARG A 412 5.24 -10.91 -26.84
C ARG A 412 5.45 -9.45 -26.47
N LEU A 413 6.68 -9.09 -26.10
CA LEU A 413 7.09 -7.72 -25.82
C LEU A 413 8.00 -7.19 -26.95
N LEU A 414 7.61 -6.06 -27.55
CA LEU A 414 8.33 -5.42 -28.65
C LEU A 414 9.18 -4.25 -28.11
N PRO A 415 10.53 -4.34 -28.09
CA PRO A 415 11.41 -3.30 -27.57
C PRO A 415 11.28 -1.96 -28.28
N ASP A 416 10.92 -1.95 -29.56
CA ASP A 416 10.80 -0.72 -30.35
C ASP A 416 9.68 0.20 -29.85
N TYR A 417 8.65 -0.37 -29.21
CA TYR A 417 7.55 0.36 -28.59
C TYR A 417 7.70 0.51 -27.07
N PHE A 418 8.77 -0.04 -26.50
CA PHE A 418 9.06 0.10 -25.08
C PHE A 418 9.89 1.38 -24.84
N PRO A 419 9.64 2.14 -23.75
CA PRO A 419 10.44 3.31 -23.43
C PRO A 419 11.94 2.98 -23.35
N LYS A 420 12.76 3.73 -24.10
CA LYS A 420 14.22 3.59 -24.10
C LYS A 420 14.82 4.29 -22.89
N ILE A 421 14.57 3.75 -21.69
CA ILE A 421 14.94 4.36 -20.40
C ILE A 421 16.00 3.54 -19.65
N PHE A 422 16.69 2.64 -20.35
CA PHE A 422 17.68 1.74 -19.76
C PHE A 422 19.11 2.16 -20.08
N GLY A 423 20.07 1.49 -19.44
CA GLY A 423 21.49 1.76 -19.58
C GLY A 423 21.95 3.03 -18.83
N PRO A 424 23.26 3.35 -18.89
CA PRO A 424 23.84 4.42 -18.08
C PRO A 424 23.36 5.85 -18.40
N LYS A 425 22.77 6.06 -19.58
CA LYS A 425 22.28 7.37 -20.05
C LYS A 425 20.76 7.44 -20.17
N GLU A 426 20.04 6.39 -19.76
CA GLU A 426 18.58 6.31 -19.85
C GLU A 426 18.06 6.47 -21.30
N ASP A 427 18.77 5.90 -22.27
CA ASP A 427 18.49 6.05 -23.71
C ASP A 427 18.51 4.71 -24.48
N GLN A 428 18.68 3.58 -23.78
CA GLN A 428 18.80 2.25 -24.40
C GLN A 428 17.50 1.45 -24.33
N PRO A 429 17.22 0.59 -25.33
CA PRO A 429 16.10 -0.34 -25.30
C PRO A 429 16.38 -1.52 -24.38
N LEU A 430 15.35 -2.36 -24.17
CA LEU A 430 15.49 -3.66 -23.53
C LEU A 430 16.58 -4.51 -24.20
N ASP A 431 17.30 -5.30 -23.40
CA ASP A 431 18.35 -6.21 -23.88
C ASP A 431 17.78 -7.59 -24.18
N ARG A 432 17.65 -7.92 -25.47
CA ARG A 432 17.19 -9.24 -25.92
C ARG A 432 18.28 -10.31 -25.79
N ASP A 433 19.54 -9.95 -26.01
CA ASP A 433 20.64 -10.90 -26.11
C ASP A 433 20.94 -11.51 -24.74
N ILE A 434 20.94 -10.69 -23.68
CA ILE A 434 21.14 -11.20 -22.31
C ILE A 434 20.02 -12.13 -21.87
N THR A 435 18.78 -11.82 -22.24
CA THR A 435 17.62 -12.64 -21.94
C THR A 435 17.71 -13.99 -22.66
N ALA A 436 18.04 -13.98 -23.95
CA ALA A 436 18.21 -15.20 -24.73
C ALA A 436 19.33 -16.09 -24.17
N GLN A 437 20.48 -15.49 -23.83
CA GLN A 437 21.59 -16.21 -23.21
C GLN A 437 21.17 -16.88 -21.89
N LYS A 438 20.48 -16.16 -21.01
CA LYS A 438 20.04 -16.69 -19.72
C LYS A 438 19.01 -17.81 -19.88
N PHE A 439 18.07 -17.72 -20.82
CA PHE A 439 17.11 -18.80 -21.08
C PHE A 439 17.79 -20.05 -21.65
N LEU A 440 18.78 -19.89 -22.53
CA LEU A 440 19.58 -21.01 -23.03
C LEU A 440 20.26 -21.75 -21.87
N THR A 441 20.96 -21.01 -21.00
CA THR A 441 21.62 -21.59 -19.81
C THR A 441 20.63 -22.30 -18.88
N LEU A 442 19.52 -21.65 -18.53
CA LEU A 442 18.51 -22.26 -17.66
C LEU A 442 17.90 -23.53 -18.28
N THR A 443 17.70 -23.54 -19.60
CA THR A 443 17.17 -24.70 -20.31
C THR A 443 18.13 -25.87 -20.30
N GLU A 444 19.44 -25.60 -20.44
CA GLU A 444 20.47 -26.64 -20.30
C GLU A 444 20.45 -27.25 -18.89
N GLU A 445 20.32 -26.43 -17.84
CA GLU A 445 20.22 -26.89 -16.45
C GLU A 445 18.98 -27.77 -16.23
N ILE A 446 17.81 -27.31 -16.67
CA ILE A 446 16.55 -28.06 -16.56
C ILE A 446 16.65 -29.41 -17.28
N ASN A 447 17.16 -29.41 -18.51
CA ASN A 447 17.28 -30.63 -19.31
C ASN A 447 18.31 -31.61 -18.75
N GLN A 448 19.37 -31.14 -18.11
CA GLN A 448 20.33 -32.01 -17.43
C GLN A 448 19.68 -32.74 -16.25
N GLN A 449 18.85 -32.05 -15.47
CA GLN A 449 18.13 -32.65 -14.35
C GLN A 449 17.06 -33.65 -14.84
N GLN A 450 16.22 -33.24 -15.80
CA GLN A 450 15.13 -34.08 -16.32
C GLN A 450 15.60 -35.38 -16.99
N ARG A 451 16.79 -35.40 -17.60
CA ARG A 451 17.37 -36.63 -18.17
C ARG A 451 17.66 -37.71 -17.14
N GLN A 452 17.89 -37.33 -15.87
CA GLN A 452 18.08 -38.30 -14.78
C GLN A 452 16.77 -39.01 -14.43
N ASP A 453 15.63 -38.37 -14.70
CA ASP A 453 14.29 -38.86 -14.38
C ASP A 453 13.55 -39.48 -15.60
N GLY A 454 14.22 -39.58 -16.75
CA GLY A 454 13.65 -40.16 -17.98
C GLY A 454 12.59 -39.29 -18.67
N ALA A 455 12.57 -37.99 -18.37
CA ALA A 455 11.55 -37.05 -18.82
C ALA A 455 11.89 -36.35 -20.16
N VAL A 456 10.92 -35.58 -20.65
CA VAL A 456 10.97 -34.84 -21.93
C VAL A 456 12.03 -33.74 -21.88
N THR A 457 12.74 -33.54 -23.00
CA THR A 457 13.68 -32.42 -23.19
C THR A 457 12.92 -31.20 -23.69
N PHE A 458 13.07 -30.06 -23.02
CA PHE A 458 12.43 -28.80 -23.38
C PHE A 458 13.31 -27.94 -24.30
N SER A 459 12.67 -27.18 -25.19
CA SER A 459 13.29 -26.02 -25.85
C SER A 459 13.31 -24.79 -24.92
N PRO A 460 14.15 -23.77 -25.18
CA PRO A 460 14.13 -22.53 -24.42
C PRO A 460 12.79 -21.79 -24.47
N GLU A 461 12.09 -21.87 -25.59
CA GLU A 461 10.76 -21.28 -25.76
C GLU A 461 9.71 -22.02 -24.92
N GLU A 462 9.79 -23.35 -24.85
CA GLU A 462 8.92 -24.15 -23.98
C GLU A 462 9.16 -23.87 -22.50
N VAL A 463 10.42 -23.68 -22.09
CA VAL A 463 10.78 -23.25 -20.73
C VAL A 463 10.18 -21.88 -20.43
N ALA A 464 10.39 -20.89 -21.30
CA ALA A 464 9.84 -19.54 -21.12
C ALA A 464 8.31 -19.55 -21.07
N LEU A 465 7.64 -20.29 -21.97
CA LEU A 465 6.19 -20.41 -22.00
C LEU A 465 5.65 -21.13 -20.76
N GLY A 466 6.36 -22.17 -20.28
CA GLY A 466 6.02 -22.88 -19.05
C GLY A 466 5.95 -21.95 -17.84
N PHE A 467 6.92 -21.05 -17.70
CA PHE A 467 6.88 -20.01 -16.67
C PHE A 467 5.69 -19.05 -16.83
N LEU A 468 5.38 -18.59 -18.06
CA LEU A 468 4.21 -17.74 -18.28
C LEU A 468 2.89 -18.45 -17.93
N ASN A 469 2.77 -19.75 -18.23
CA ASN A 469 1.59 -20.53 -17.88
C ASN A 469 1.40 -20.63 -16.36
N VAL A 470 2.49 -20.83 -15.60
CA VAL A 470 2.44 -20.81 -14.13
C VAL A 470 2.04 -19.43 -13.61
N ALA A 471 2.58 -18.35 -14.18
CA ALA A 471 2.21 -16.98 -13.82
C ALA A 471 0.71 -16.73 -14.05
N ASN A 472 0.19 -17.11 -15.22
CA ASN A 472 -1.21 -16.93 -15.59
C ASN A 472 -2.16 -17.71 -14.69
N GLU A 473 -1.85 -18.97 -14.35
CA GLU A 473 -2.69 -19.73 -13.41
C GLU A 473 -2.65 -19.11 -12.01
N GLY A 474 -1.52 -18.55 -11.59
CA GLY A 474 -1.42 -17.78 -10.34
C GLY A 474 -2.36 -16.57 -10.34
N MET A 475 -2.42 -15.83 -11.46
CA MET A 475 -3.26 -14.63 -11.62
C MET A 475 -4.75 -14.93 -11.84
N ALA A 476 -5.10 -16.11 -12.37
CA ALA A 476 -6.50 -16.52 -12.54
C ALA A 476 -7.20 -16.80 -11.20
N ARG A 477 -6.46 -17.23 -10.17
CA ARG A 477 -7.02 -17.55 -8.84
C ARG A 477 -7.74 -16.38 -8.15
N PRO A 478 -7.14 -15.18 -8.00
CA PRO A 478 -7.85 -14.05 -7.40
C PRO A 478 -9.09 -13.63 -8.19
N ILE A 479 -9.08 -13.77 -9.53
CA ILE A 479 -10.26 -13.53 -10.38
C ILE A 479 -11.40 -14.49 -9.98
N ARG A 480 -11.13 -15.79 -9.90
CA ARG A 480 -12.12 -16.80 -9.44
C ARG A 480 -12.60 -16.53 -8.00
N GLY A 481 -11.72 -16.03 -7.14
CA GLY A 481 -12.04 -15.64 -5.76
C GLY A 481 -13.02 -14.46 -5.67
N LEU A 482 -12.90 -13.48 -6.57
CA LEU A 482 -13.80 -12.32 -6.64
C LEU A 482 -15.11 -12.60 -7.40
N THR A 483 -15.15 -13.69 -8.18
CA THR A 483 -16.29 -14.03 -9.04
C THR A 483 -16.99 -15.30 -8.58
N GLU A 484 -16.52 -16.46 -9.02
CA GLU A 484 -17.12 -17.78 -8.79
C GLU A 484 -17.32 -18.07 -7.30
N ALA A 485 -16.33 -17.78 -6.46
CA ALA A 485 -16.41 -18.02 -5.02
C ALA A 485 -17.46 -17.13 -4.32
N ARG A 486 -17.89 -16.05 -4.97
CA ARG A 486 -18.96 -15.15 -4.52
C ARG A 486 -20.30 -15.39 -5.23
N GLY A 487 -20.37 -16.43 -6.08
CA GLY A 487 -21.58 -16.79 -6.81
C GLY A 487 -21.83 -15.95 -8.06
N HIS A 488 -20.80 -15.27 -8.59
CA HIS A 488 -20.89 -14.56 -9.86
C HIS A 488 -20.38 -15.42 -11.01
N ASP A 489 -21.05 -15.36 -12.16
CA ASP A 489 -20.57 -15.97 -13.41
C ASP A 489 -19.49 -15.09 -14.04
N THR A 490 -18.25 -15.59 -14.08
CA THR A 490 -17.10 -14.89 -14.68
C THR A 490 -17.33 -14.50 -16.14
N ALA A 491 -18.04 -15.33 -16.93
CA ALA A 491 -18.29 -15.07 -18.35
C ALA A 491 -19.26 -13.90 -18.60
N ALA A 492 -19.99 -13.49 -17.57
CA ALA A 492 -20.89 -12.34 -17.63
C ALA A 492 -20.19 -10.98 -17.38
N HIS A 493 -18.85 -10.97 -17.26
CA HIS A 493 -18.07 -9.77 -17.00
C HIS A 493 -17.27 -9.34 -18.23
N HIS A 494 -17.04 -8.03 -18.36
CA HIS A 494 -15.97 -7.51 -19.21
C HIS A 494 -14.64 -7.52 -18.45
N LEU A 495 -13.54 -7.79 -19.14
CA LEU A 495 -12.19 -7.69 -18.56
C LEU A 495 -11.56 -6.35 -18.93
N ALA A 496 -11.42 -5.47 -17.94
CA ALA A 496 -10.67 -4.22 -18.07
C ALA A 496 -9.22 -4.47 -17.69
N CYS A 497 -8.37 -4.66 -18.70
CA CYS A 497 -6.95 -4.95 -18.52
C CYS A 497 -6.08 -3.69 -18.62
N PHE A 498 -5.25 -3.46 -17.62
CA PHE A 498 -4.33 -2.33 -17.55
C PHE A 498 -3.04 -2.69 -16.77
N GLY A 499 -2.21 -1.69 -16.48
CA GLY A 499 -0.87 -1.89 -15.97
C GLY A 499 0.14 -2.21 -17.07
N GLY A 500 1.43 -2.02 -16.78
CA GLY A 500 2.50 -2.13 -17.78
C GLY A 500 2.67 -3.52 -18.39
N ALA A 501 2.22 -4.57 -17.70
CA ALA A 501 2.31 -5.95 -18.16
C ALA A 501 0.93 -6.59 -18.45
N GLY A 502 -0.18 -5.94 -18.10
CA GLY A 502 -1.52 -6.54 -18.20
C GLY A 502 -1.85 -7.08 -19.58
N GLY A 503 -1.69 -6.25 -20.62
CA GLY A 503 -2.05 -6.64 -21.99
C GLY A 503 -1.29 -7.85 -22.54
N GLN A 504 -0.17 -8.26 -21.92
CA GLN A 504 0.60 -9.44 -22.31
C GLN A 504 0.01 -10.75 -21.77
N HIS A 505 -0.90 -10.64 -20.78
CA HIS A 505 -1.45 -11.72 -19.98
C HIS A 505 -2.98 -11.72 -19.86
N ALA A 506 -3.65 -10.78 -20.54
CA ALA A 506 -5.10 -10.60 -20.55
C ALA A 506 -5.87 -11.80 -21.10
#